data_AF-A0A1V6HV12-F1
#
_entry.id   AF-A0A1V6HV12-F1
#
_cell.length_a   1.000
_cell.length_b   1.000
_cell.length_c   1.000
_cell.angle_alpha   90.00
_cell.angle_beta   90.00
_cell.angle_gamma   90.00
#
_symmetry.space_group_name_H-M   'P 1'
#
loop_
_entity.id
_entity.type
_entity.pdbx_description
1 polymer ?
#
loop_
_entity_poly.entity_id
_entity_poly.type
_entity_poly.pdbx_seq_one_letter_code
_entity_poly.pdbx_strand_id
1 'polypeptide(L)'
;MPAYWLDLRGYDPAAAAKKVTQPMLFLQGGRDYQVTAEDLEGWKRALGDRADVGFRLFPRLNHLFFEGEGTITPLEYTQRHGSVALAVIEEIATFLGVGRGGKESPKPEKPS
;
A
#
# COMPACT_ATOMS: atom_id res chain seq x y z
N MET A 1 -1.25 -34.05 -6.38
CA MET A 1 -1.42 -32.66 -5.90
C MET A 1 -1.82 -31.80 -7.10
N PRO A 2 -2.90 -31.00 -7.02
CA PRO A 2 -3.28 -30.07 -8.10
C PRO A 2 -2.12 -29.16 -8.50
N ALA A 3 -1.97 -28.85 -9.80
CA ALA A 3 -0.87 -28.06 -10.34
C ALA A 3 -0.63 -26.72 -9.61
N TYR A 4 -1.70 -26.08 -9.15
CA TYR A 4 -1.67 -24.87 -8.33
C TYR A 4 -0.81 -24.99 -7.07
N TRP A 5 -0.92 -26.09 -6.33
CA TRP A 5 -0.16 -26.30 -5.08
C TRP A 5 1.32 -26.62 -5.34
N LEU A 6 1.64 -27.17 -6.51
CA LEU A 6 3.03 -27.40 -6.92
C LEU A 6 3.71 -26.09 -7.29
N ASP A 7 2.99 -25.18 -7.97
CA ASP A 7 3.48 -23.85 -8.32
C ASP A 7 3.78 -23.01 -7.07
N LEU A 8 2.82 -22.93 -6.13
CA LEU A 8 3.00 -22.17 -4.88
C LEU A 8 4.14 -22.68 -4.00
N ARG A 9 4.46 -23.98 -4.04
CA ARG A 9 5.54 -24.56 -3.21
C ARG A 9 6.91 -23.93 -3.50
N GLY A 10 7.15 -23.53 -4.74
CA GLY A 10 8.41 -22.91 -5.17
C GLY A 10 8.36 -21.39 -5.24
N TYR A 11 7.24 -20.76 -4.90
CA TYR A 11 7.05 -19.33 -5.07
C TYR A 11 7.69 -18.55 -3.91
N ASP A 12 8.66 -17.70 -4.26
CA ASP A 12 9.26 -16.72 -3.36
C ASP A 12 8.83 -15.31 -3.80
N PRO A 13 7.86 -14.69 -3.10
CA PRO A 13 7.37 -13.36 -3.44
C PRO A 13 8.45 -12.28 -3.38
N ALA A 14 9.39 -12.38 -2.44
CA ALA A 14 10.47 -11.41 -2.27
C ALA A 14 11.48 -11.49 -3.42
N ALA A 15 11.87 -12.71 -3.82
CA ALA A 15 12.74 -12.92 -4.98
C ALA A 15 12.05 -12.52 -6.29
N ALA A 16 10.74 -12.72 -6.42
CA ALA A 16 9.97 -12.25 -7.56
C ALA A 16 9.92 -10.71 -7.63
N ALA A 17 9.60 -10.04 -6.52
CA ALA A 17 9.51 -8.58 -6.46
C ALA A 17 10.86 -7.89 -6.75
N LYS A 18 11.99 -8.50 -6.36
CA LYS A 18 13.33 -7.98 -6.71
C LYS A 18 13.59 -7.88 -8.21
N LYS A 19 12.86 -8.64 -9.04
CA LYS A 19 12.97 -8.60 -10.51
C LYS A 19 12.13 -7.50 -11.16
N VAL A 20 11.20 -6.90 -10.42
CA VAL A 20 10.36 -5.80 -10.92
C VAL A 20 11.19 -4.52 -10.93
N THR A 21 11.41 -3.91 -12.08
CA THR A 21 12.25 -2.71 -12.22
C THR A 21 11.49 -1.40 -12.05
N GLN A 22 10.17 -1.47 -11.92
CA GLN A 22 9.28 -0.34 -11.73
C GLN A 22 9.23 0.09 -10.25
N PRO A 23 8.89 1.35 -9.97
CA PRO A 23 8.60 1.81 -8.61
C PRO A 23 7.50 0.96 -7.96
N MET A 24 7.60 0.77 -6.65
CA MET A 24 6.64 -0.03 -5.89
C MET A 24 6.16 0.70 -4.64
N LEU A 25 4.91 0.46 -4.27
CA LEU A 25 4.31 0.98 -3.04
C LEU A 25 3.68 -0.18 -2.27
N PHE A 26 4.11 -0.37 -1.02
CA PHE A 26 3.56 -1.35 -0.09
C PHE A 26 2.77 -0.61 1.01
N LEU A 27 1.50 -0.95 1.14
CA LEU A 27 0.57 -0.37 2.13
C LEU A 27 0.06 -1.49 3.04
N GLN A 28 0.03 -1.26 4.36
CA GLN A 28 -0.40 -2.25 5.35
C GLN A 28 -1.33 -1.63 6.37
N GLY A 29 -2.44 -2.31 6.68
CA GLY A 29 -3.26 -2.00 7.84
C GLY A 29 -2.64 -2.55 9.12
N GLY A 30 -2.47 -1.72 10.15
CA GLY A 30 -1.84 -2.12 11.40
C GLY A 30 -2.72 -2.98 12.32
N ARG A 31 -4.03 -3.01 12.08
CA ARG A 31 -4.97 -3.90 12.78
C ARG A 31 -5.25 -5.18 12.00
N ASP A 32 -4.66 -5.36 10.83
CA ASP A 32 -4.89 -6.55 10.01
C ASP A 32 -4.38 -7.82 10.72
N TYR A 33 -5.30 -8.74 11.00
CA TYR A 33 -5.00 -10.03 11.64
C TYR A 33 -4.81 -11.17 10.63
N GLN A 34 -5.11 -10.94 9.35
CA GLN A 34 -4.94 -11.93 8.29
C GLN A 34 -3.54 -11.83 7.68
N VAL A 35 -3.08 -10.59 7.45
CA VAL A 35 -1.73 -10.25 7.00
C VAL A 35 -1.19 -9.23 7.98
N THR A 36 -0.16 -9.61 8.73
CA THR A 36 0.29 -8.84 9.89
C THR A 36 1.31 -7.78 9.48
N ALA A 37 1.62 -6.86 10.40
CA ALA A 37 2.71 -5.91 10.18
C ALA A 37 4.08 -6.58 9.98
N GLU A 38 4.27 -7.82 10.44
CA GLU A 38 5.51 -8.58 10.23
C GLU A 38 5.74 -8.91 8.74
N ASP A 39 4.66 -9.09 7.97
CA ASP A 39 4.72 -9.32 6.53
C ASP A 39 5.25 -8.08 5.80
N LEU A 40 4.84 -6.87 6.23
CA LEU A 40 5.41 -5.61 5.74
C LEU A 40 6.90 -5.50 6.06
N GLU A 41 7.32 -5.92 7.26
CA GLU A 41 8.74 -5.96 7.61
C GLU A 41 9.52 -6.95 6.74
N GLY A 42 8.90 -8.05 6.28
CA GLY A 42 9.44 -8.94 5.28
C GLY A 42 9.78 -8.22 3.97
N TRP A 43 8.86 -7.39 3.48
CA TRP A 43 9.07 -6.57 2.30
C TRP A 43 10.17 -5.52 2.48
N LYS A 44 10.20 -4.83 3.64
CA LYS A 44 11.26 -3.87 3.96
C LYS A 44 12.64 -4.53 3.97
N ARG A 45 12.78 -5.72 4.56
CA ARG A 45 14.04 -6.48 4.54
C ARG A 45 14.44 -6.87 3.11
N ALA A 46 13.48 -7.20 2.25
CA ALA A 46 13.77 -7.64 0.90
C ALA A 46 14.12 -6.50 -0.06
N LEU A 47 13.50 -5.33 0.11
CA LEU A 47 13.48 -4.24 -0.90
C LEU A 47 13.89 -2.87 -0.34
N GLY A 48 14.24 -2.77 0.94
CA GLY A 48 14.49 -1.49 1.63
C GLY A 48 15.69 -0.69 1.09
N ASP A 49 16.62 -1.33 0.39
CA ASP A 49 17.77 -0.66 -0.24
C ASP A 49 17.38 0.08 -1.53
N ARG A 50 16.15 -0.09 -2.02
CA ARG A 50 15.66 0.57 -3.23
C ARG A 50 15.00 1.90 -2.91
N ALA A 51 15.56 2.98 -3.47
CA ALA A 51 15.04 4.34 -3.31
C ALA A 51 13.66 4.57 -3.99
N ASP A 52 13.28 3.71 -4.94
CA ASP A 52 12.00 3.78 -5.67
C ASP A 52 10.90 2.90 -5.06
N VAL A 53 11.11 2.37 -3.85
CA VAL A 53 10.15 1.54 -3.13
C VAL A 53 9.68 2.25 -1.85
N GLY A 54 8.37 2.47 -1.76
CA GLY A 54 7.72 3.07 -0.59
C GLY A 54 7.04 2.04 0.30
N PHE A 55 7.08 2.25 1.62
CA PHE A 55 6.38 1.44 2.61
C PHE A 55 5.55 2.33 3.55
N ARG A 56 4.29 1.98 3.77
CA ARG A 56 3.39 2.67 4.71
C ARG A 56 2.61 1.68 5.56
N LEU A 57 2.63 1.93 6.86
CA LEU A 57 1.80 1.24 7.84
C LEU A 57 0.76 2.23 8.37
N PHE A 58 -0.51 1.86 8.33
CA PHE A 58 -1.62 2.65 8.86
C PHE A 58 -2.15 2.00 10.14
N PRO A 59 -1.75 2.46 11.35
CA PRO A 59 -1.92 1.70 12.59
C PRO A 59 -3.36 1.35 12.94
N ARG A 60 -4.33 2.15 12.50
CA ARG A 60 -5.75 2.02 12.84
C ARG A 60 -6.58 1.26 11.81
N LEU A 61 -5.97 0.82 10.70
CA LEU A 61 -6.68 0.22 9.58
C LEU A 61 -6.65 -1.30 9.63
N ASN A 62 -7.77 -1.93 9.31
CA ASN A 62 -7.88 -3.38 9.18
C ASN A 62 -7.47 -3.86 7.78
N HIS A 63 -7.69 -5.15 7.50
CA HIS A 63 -7.39 -5.79 6.22
C HIS A 63 -7.99 -5.08 5.00
N LEU A 64 -9.16 -4.44 5.14
CA LEU A 64 -9.86 -3.74 4.07
C LEU A 64 -9.50 -2.25 4.00
N PHE A 65 -8.50 -1.82 4.77
CA PHE A 65 -8.16 -0.41 4.99
C PHE A 65 -9.29 0.44 5.60
N PHE A 66 -10.20 -0.18 6.36
CA PHE A 66 -11.22 0.56 7.11
C PHE A 66 -10.70 0.91 8.50
N GLU A 67 -11.07 2.09 8.98
CA GLU A 67 -10.76 2.51 10.34
C GLU A 67 -11.52 1.69 11.38
N GLY A 68 -10.81 1.29 12.44
CA GLY A 68 -11.46 0.74 13.61
C GLY A 68 -10.63 0.88 14.88
N GLU A 69 -11.24 0.44 15.97
CA GLU A 69 -10.72 0.56 17.33
C GLU A 69 -11.10 -0.71 18.10
N GLY A 70 -10.37 -1.00 19.18
CA GLY A 70 -10.63 -2.17 20.01
C GLY A 70 -10.31 -3.50 19.31
N THR A 71 -10.84 -4.59 19.86
CA THR A 71 -10.59 -5.95 19.39
C THR A 71 -11.06 -6.13 17.95
N ILE A 72 -10.16 -6.52 17.06
CA ILE A 72 -10.52 -6.80 15.69
C ILE A 72 -11.29 -8.13 15.58
N THR A 73 -12.38 -8.11 14.83
CA THR A 73 -13.20 -9.29 14.55
C THR A 73 -13.60 -9.32 13.08
N PRO A 74 -13.88 -10.51 12.48
CA PRO A 74 -14.39 -10.60 11.11
C PRO A 74 -15.69 -9.81 10.88
N LEU A 75 -16.43 -9.54 11.96
CA LEU A 75 -17.70 -8.82 11.93
C LEU A 75 -17.53 -7.35 11.51
N GLU A 76 -16.33 -6.77 11.69
CA GLU A 76 -16.00 -5.42 11.22
C GLU A 76 -16.15 -5.26 9.69
N TYR A 77 -16.07 -6.34 8.92
CA TYR A 77 -16.20 -6.28 7.45
C TYR A 77 -17.64 -6.07 6.99
N THR A 78 -18.61 -6.53 7.79
CA THR A 78 -20.02 -6.56 7.38
C THR A 78 -20.90 -5.61 8.18
N GLN A 79 -20.53 -5.30 9.43
CA GLN A 79 -21.35 -4.44 10.30
C GLN A 79 -20.96 -2.96 10.24
N ARG A 80 -19.69 -2.66 9.93
CA ARG A 80 -19.27 -1.29 9.66
C ARG A 80 -19.19 -1.11 8.14
N HIS A 81 -20.12 -0.32 7.62
CA HIS A 81 -19.95 0.24 6.28
C HIS A 81 -18.79 1.24 6.34
N GLY A 82 -17.69 0.89 5.71
CA GLY A 82 -16.51 1.73 5.56
C GLY A 82 -16.18 1.90 4.09
N SER A 83 -15.57 3.03 3.76
CA SER A 83 -14.76 3.17 2.56
C SER A 83 -13.30 2.97 2.94
N VAL A 84 -12.46 2.65 1.96
CA VAL A 84 -11.01 2.73 2.14
C VAL A 84 -10.67 4.11 2.72
N ALA A 85 -9.87 4.14 3.78
CA ALA A 85 -9.52 5.39 4.46
C ALA A 85 -8.89 6.40 3.47
N LEU A 86 -9.27 7.67 3.59
CA LEU A 86 -8.81 8.72 2.67
C LEU A 86 -7.27 8.80 2.60
N ALA A 87 -6.58 8.64 3.73
CA ALA A 87 -5.12 8.63 3.78
C ALA A 87 -4.47 7.55 2.88
N VAL A 88 -5.13 6.40 2.71
CA VAL A 88 -4.66 5.33 1.80
C VAL A 88 -4.84 5.77 0.35
N ILE A 89 -5.98 6.37 0.02
CA ILE A 89 -6.27 6.89 -1.32
C ILE A 89 -5.28 8.01 -1.69
N GLU A 90 -5.01 8.92 -0.76
CA GLU A 90 -4.06 10.03 -0.94
C GLU A 90 -2.62 9.53 -1.13
N GLU A 91 -2.19 8.50 -0.39
CA GLU A 91 -0.87 7.90 -0.59
C GLU A 91 -0.75 7.26 -1.98
N ILE A 92 -1.78 6.53 -2.43
CA ILE A 92 -1.82 5.95 -3.79
C ILE A 92 -1.79 7.06 -4.85
N ALA A 93 -2.60 8.11 -4.69
CA ALA A 93 -2.63 9.23 -5.63
C ALA A 93 -1.27 9.95 -5.70
N THR A 94 -0.63 10.14 -4.55
CA THR A 94 0.71 10.72 -4.44
C THR A 94 1.75 9.87 -5.16
N PHE A 95 1.72 8.55 -4.97
CA PHE A 95 2.61 7.61 -5.65
C PHE A 95 2.41 7.62 -7.17
N LEU A 96 1.17 7.70 -7.64
CA LEU A 96 0.85 7.83 -9.06
C LEU A 96 1.18 9.21 -9.65
N GLY A 97 1.57 10.19 -8.82
CA GLY A 97 1.86 11.56 -9.26
C GLY A 97 0.59 12.36 -9.63
N VAL A 98 -0.60 11.88 -9.27
CA VAL A 98 -1.87 12.56 -9.49
C VAL A 98 -1.92 13.77 -8.55
N GLY A 99 -1.55 14.96 -9.07
CA GLY A 99 -1.44 16.20 -8.29
C GLY A 99 -0.13 16.99 -8.52
N ARG A 100 0.84 16.45 -9.29
CA ARG A 100 2.05 17.18 -9.73
C ARG A 100 2.01 17.61 -11.20
N GLY A 101 0.90 17.38 -11.90
CA GLY A 101 0.68 17.83 -13.28
C GLY A 101 0.30 19.31 -13.34
N GLY A 102 1.28 20.18 -13.62
CA GLY A 102 1.06 21.55 -14.10
C GLY A 102 0.90 22.62 -13.02
N LYS A 103 1.99 23.06 -12.40
CA LYS A 103 2.09 24.49 -12.03
C LYS A 103 2.33 25.25 -13.33
N GLU A 104 1.27 25.80 -13.91
CA GLU A 104 1.41 26.84 -14.92
C GLU A 104 2.14 28.02 -14.26
N SER A 105 3.33 28.37 -14.76
CA SER A 105 4.03 29.57 -14.33
C SER A 105 3.12 30.78 -14.60
N PRO A 106 2.98 31.75 -13.67
CA PRO A 106 2.20 32.95 -13.94
C PRO A 106 2.75 33.64 -15.19
N LYS A 107 1.87 33.87 -16.17
CA LYS A 107 2.21 34.63 -17.38
C LYS A 107 2.58 36.06 -16.94
N PRO A 108 3.69 36.65 -17.42
CA PRO A 108 4.05 38.00 -17.01
C PRO A 108 2.96 38.97 -17.46
N GLU A 109 2.45 39.76 -16.51
CA GLU A 109 1.60 40.92 -16.77
C GLU A 109 2.34 41.90 -17.68
N LYS A 110 1.70 42.31 -18.77
CA LYS A 110 2.22 43.40 -19.60
C LYS A 110 1.94 44.72 -18.88
N PRO A 111 2.94 45.59 -18.69
CA PRO A 111 2.70 46.91 -18.12
C PRO A 111 1.89 47.77 -19.09
N SER A 112 0.96 48.54 -18.51
CA SER A 112 0.16 49.60 -19.16
C SER A 112 1.00 50.79 -19.61
#